data_AF-A0A1V1NUU9-F1
#
_entry.id   AF-A0A1V1NUU9-F1
#
_cell.length_a   1.000
_cell.length_b   1.000
_cell.length_c   1.000
_cell.angle_alpha   90.00
_cell.angle_beta   90.00
_cell.angle_gamma   90.00
#
_symmetry.space_group_name_H-M   'P 1'
#
loop_
_entity.id
_entity.type
_entity.pdbx_description
1 polymer ?
#
loop_
_entity_poly.entity_id
_entity_poly.type
_entity_poly.pdbx_seq_one_letter_code
_entity_poly.pdbx_strand_id
1 'polypeptide(L)'
;MSPFVHLHVHTEYSLLDGAIRLDNLVEKAREFEMDSVAITDHGTMFGTIEFYEKAKKAGIKPIIGCECYIAPRSLSLRSPMDKAGMRHLVLLAENEEGYKNLCQMSSIAQTKGFYYKPRIDSELLQKHCKGLIALSACLHGEIPHLILENKWDAAYEKAQFYLDLFGEDHFF
;
A
#
# COMPACT_ATOMS: atom_id res chain seq x y z
N MET A 1 -21.65 -12.80 -14.26
CA MET A 1 -20.25 -12.71 -13.82
C MET A 1 -20.24 -11.93 -12.52
N SER A 2 -19.51 -12.35 -11.48
CA SER A 2 -19.42 -11.53 -10.27
C SER A 2 -18.60 -10.27 -10.60
N PRO A 3 -19.03 -9.08 -10.19
CA PRO A 3 -18.20 -7.88 -10.34
C PRO A 3 -16.88 -8.08 -9.59
N PHE A 4 -15.78 -7.59 -10.17
CA PHE A 4 -14.44 -7.69 -9.61
C PHE A 4 -13.70 -6.37 -9.82
N VAL A 5 -12.92 -5.96 -8.82
CA VAL A 5 -12.17 -4.71 -8.80
C VAL A 5 -10.74 -4.99 -8.34
N HIS A 6 -9.75 -4.48 -9.08
CA HIS A 6 -8.36 -4.59 -8.67
C HIS A 6 -8.02 -3.53 -7.61
N LEU A 7 -7.56 -3.98 -6.43
CA LEU A 7 -7.17 -3.14 -5.29
C LEU A 7 -5.66 -3.05 -5.06
N HIS A 8 -4.86 -3.87 -5.73
CA HIS A 8 -3.40 -3.86 -5.69
C HIS A 8 -2.87 -3.79 -7.12
N VAL A 9 -2.50 -2.58 -7.56
CA VAL A 9 -2.08 -2.29 -8.95
C VAL A 9 -0.90 -1.33 -8.94
N HIS A 10 0.15 -1.71 -9.67
CA HIS A 10 1.34 -0.88 -9.89
C HIS A 10 1.25 -0.17 -11.22
N THR A 11 1.39 1.15 -11.19
CA THR A 11 1.40 2.01 -12.36
C THR A 11 2.83 2.32 -12.78
N GLU A 12 2.97 3.06 -13.87
CA GLU A 12 4.24 3.66 -14.30
C GLU A 12 4.97 4.50 -13.23
N TYR A 13 4.29 4.91 -12.15
CA TYR A 13 4.88 5.64 -11.02
C TYR A 13 5.55 4.74 -9.97
N SER A 14 5.37 3.42 -10.06
CA SER A 14 6.28 2.44 -9.46
C SER A 14 7.55 2.36 -10.30
N LEU A 15 8.41 3.38 -10.18
CA LEU A 15 9.58 3.55 -11.04
C LEU A 15 10.47 2.30 -11.07
N LEU A 16 10.86 1.91 -12.29
CA LEU A 16 11.69 0.73 -12.59
C LEU A 16 11.01 -0.63 -12.31
N ASP A 17 9.70 -0.66 -12.08
CA ASP A 17 8.95 -1.89 -11.83
C ASP A 17 7.59 -1.90 -12.53
N GLY A 18 6.71 -0.93 -12.22
CA GLY A 18 5.38 -0.85 -12.80
C GLY A 18 5.40 -0.42 -14.27
N ALA A 19 4.66 -1.15 -15.09
CA ALA A 19 4.59 -0.95 -16.55
C ALA A 19 3.25 -0.39 -17.04
N ILE A 20 2.25 -0.30 -16.15
CA ILE A 20 0.88 0.07 -16.51
C ILE A 20 0.79 1.60 -16.60
N ARG A 21 0.62 2.12 -17.80
CA ARG A 21 0.32 3.55 -18.04
C ARG A 21 -1.09 3.88 -17.57
N LEU A 22 -1.29 5.06 -16.98
CA LEU A 22 -2.59 5.42 -16.40
C LEU A 22 -3.74 5.43 -17.42
N ASP A 23 -3.50 5.90 -18.65
CA ASP A 23 -4.53 5.90 -19.70
C ASP A 23 -4.96 4.47 -20.06
N ASN A 24 -4.00 3.55 -20.18
CA ASN A 24 -4.26 2.14 -20.46
C ASN A 24 -5.00 1.46 -19.30
N LEU A 25 -4.66 1.80 -18.05
CA LEU A 25 -5.34 1.28 -16.85
C LEU A 25 -6.83 1.64 -16.87
N VAL A 26 -7.11 2.92 -17.10
CA VAL A 26 -8.48 3.46 -17.11
C VAL A 26 -9.27 2.91 -18.30
N GLU A 27 -8.66 2.80 -19.48
CA GLU A 27 -9.29 2.18 -20.66
C GLU A 27 -9.65 0.71 -20.39
N LYS A 28 -8.72 -0.07 -19.82
CA LYS A 28 -8.96 -1.49 -19.52
C LYS A 28 -10.00 -1.70 -18.42
N ALA A 29 -10.01 -0.87 -17.38
CA ALA A 29 -11.05 -0.91 -16.37
C ALA A 29 -12.45 -0.70 -16.99
N ARG A 30 -12.60 0.22 -17.95
CA ARG A 30 -13.86 0.39 -18.68
C ARG A 30 -14.21 -0.79 -19.59
N GLU A 31 -13.23 -1.32 -20.32
CA GLU A 31 -13.42 -2.49 -21.20
C GLU A 31 -13.89 -3.72 -20.41
N PHE A 32 -13.40 -3.88 -19.18
CA PHE A 32 -13.81 -4.96 -18.28
C PHE A 32 -15.02 -4.64 -17.42
N GLU A 33 -15.73 -3.53 -17.70
CA GLU A 33 -16.93 -3.12 -16.99
C GLU A 33 -16.72 -2.94 -15.47
N MET A 34 -15.50 -2.57 -15.07
CA MET A 34 -15.16 -2.26 -13.68
C MET A 34 -15.60 -0.83 -13.36
N ASP A 35 -16.39 -0.66 -12.29
CA ASP A 35 -16.84 0.65 -11.82
C ASP A 35 -15.75 1.43 -11.06
N SER A 36 -14.69 0.73 -10.65
CA SER A 36 -13.63 1.22 -9.79
C SER A 36 -12.31 0.50 -10.06
N VAL A 37 -11.21 1.15 -9.69
CA VAL A 37 -9.86 0.55 -9.72
C VAL A 37 -8.97 1.30 -8.73
N ALA A 38 -8.00 0.61 -8.13
CA ALA A 38 -7.00 1.23 -7.27
C ALA A 38 -5.67 1.48 -7.98
N ILE A 39 -4.88 2.38 -7.40
CA ILE A 39 -3.43 2.42 -7.59
C ILE A 39 -2.75 2.23 -6.23
N THR A 40 -1.68 1.45 -6.18
CA THR A 40 -0.92 1.12 -4.96
C THR A 40 0.56 1.07 -5.28
N ASP A 41 1.10 2.18 -5.76
CA ASP A 41 2.49 2.25 -6.20
C ASP A 41 3.49 2.00 -5.06
N HIS A 42 4.69 1.54 -5.43
CA HIS A 42 5.73 1.14 -4.49
C HIS A 42 6.33 2.34 -3.74
N GLY A 43 5.86 2.57 -2.51
CA GLY A 43 6.39 3.57 -1.59
C GLY A 43 6.26 5.02 -2.09
N THR A 44 5.41 5.26 -3.08
CA THR A 44 5.22 6.58 -3.71
C THR A 44 3.75 6.83 -3.99
N MET A 45 3.39 8.10 -4.11
CA MET A 45 2.03 8.55 -4.46
C MET A 45 2.07 9.53 -5.65
N PHE A 46 3.12 9.44 -6.48
CA PHE A 46 3.42 10.45 -7.51
C PHE A 46 2.31 10.58 -8.55
N GLY A 47 1.71 9.46 -8.96
CA GLY A 47 0.64 9.41 -9.95
C GLY A 47 -0.76 9.74 -9.43
N THR A 48 -0.93 10.04 -8.14
CA THR A 48 -2.25 10.07 -7.50
C THR A 48 -3.22 11.07 -8.12
N ILE A 49 -2.77 12.31 -8.33
CA ILE A 49 -3.64 13.37 -8.87
C ILE A 49 -3.99 13.09 -10.33
N GLU A 50 -3.01 12.71 -11.14
CA GLU A 50 -3.24 12.37 -12.54
C GLU A 50 -4.19 11.17 -12.69
N PHE A 51 -3.99 10.12 -11.89
CA PHE A 51 -4.90 8.98 -11.84
C PHE A 51 -6.32 9.38 -11.44
N TYR A 52 -6.44 10.18 -10.37
CA TYR A 52 -7.74 10.66 -9.89
C TYR A 52 -8.50 11.41 -10.99
N GLU A 53 -7.84 12.36 -11.65
CA GLU A 53 -8.46 13.15 -12.74
C GLU A 53 -8.86 12.28 -13.94
N LYS A 54 -7.97 11.37 -14.38
CA LYS A 54 -8.24 10.45 -15.50
C LYS A 54 -9.38 9.49 -15.20
N ALA A 55 -9.36 8.83 -14.04
CA ALA A 55 -10.41 7.92 -13.62
C ALA A 55 -11.78 8.62 -13.51
N LYS A 56 -11.82 9.79 -12.85
CA LYS A 56 -13.05 10.59 -12.72
C LYS A 56 -13.60 11.02 -14.08
N LYS A 57 -12.75 11.48 -15.00
CA LYS A 57 -13.15 11.84 -16.37
C LYS A 57 -13.74 10.66 -17.14
N ALA A 58 -13.25 9.46 -16.86
CA ALA A 58 -13.71 8.22 -17.47
C ALA A 58 -14.94 7.58 -16.78
N GLY A 59 -15.45 8.19 -15.70
CA GLY A 59 -16.58 7.66 -14.94
C GLY A 59 -16.23 6.48 -14.03
N ILE A 60 -14.94 6.23 -13.79
CA ILE A 60 -14.44 5.20 -12.87
C ILE A 60 -14.22 5.82 -11.50
N LYS A 61 -14.64 5.15 -10.44
CA LYS A 61 -14.34 5.54 -9.05
C LYS A 61 -12.86 5.23 -8.75
N PRO A 62 -12.00 6.25 -8.54
CA PRO A 62 -10.61 6.01 -8.17
C PRO A 62 -10.52 5.53 -6.72
N ILE A 63 -9.68 4.53 -6.48
CA ILE A 63 -9.27 4.10 -5.14
C ILE A 63 -7.79 4.46 -4.97
N ILE A 64 -7.48 5.31 -3.99
CA ILE A 64 -6.13 5.80 -3.78
C ILE A 64 -5.46 4.94 -2.71
N GLY A 65 -4.29 4.41 -3.03
CA GLY A 65 -3.49 3.64 -2.10
C GLY A 65 -1.99 3.77 -2.33
N CYS A 66 -1.22 2.99 -1.57
CA CYS A 66 0.23 2.91 -1.65
C CYS A 66 0.68 1.55 -1.10
N GLU A 67 1.55 0.84 -1.82
CA GLU A 67 2.25 -0.31 -1.23
C GLU A 67 3.49 0.22 -0.49
N CYS A 68 3.34 0.37 0.82
CA CYS A 68 4.36 0.92 1.69
C CYS A 68 5.44 -0.11 2.02
N TYR A 69 6.67 0.37 2.17
CA TYR A 69 7.75 -0.43 2.74
C TYR A 69 7.77 -0.26 4.27
N ILE A 70 7.58 -1.34 5.03
CA ILE A 70 7.67 -1.36 6.49
C ILE A 70 9.10 -1.70 6.90
N ALA A 71 9.74 -0.83 7.68
CA ALA A 71 10.99 -1.14 8.34
C ALA A 71 10.75 -2.15 9.47
N PRO A 72 11.62 -3.16 9.66
CA PRO A 72 11.40 -4.20 10.67
C PRO A 72 11.52 -3.70 12.11
N ARG A 73 12.05 -2.48 12.31
CA ARG A 73 12.33 -1.90 13.62
C ARG A 73 11.97 -0.42 13.67
N SER A 74 12.89 0.45 13.26
CA SER A 74 12.72 1.92 13.29
C SER A 74 13.26 2.55 12.03
N LEU A 75 12.67 3.68 11.60
CA LEU A 75 13.16 4.50 10.50
C LEU A 75 14.60 4.97 10.63
N SER A 76 15.08 5.14 11.87
CA SER A 76 16.44 5.61 12.16
C SER A 76 17.51 4.55 11.84
N LEU A 77 17.13 3.27 11.82
CA LEU A 77 18.06 2.14 11.67
C LEU A 77 18.30 1.79 10.19
N ARG A 78 19.58 1.63 9.85
CA ARG A 78 20.09 1.45 8.48
C ARG A 78 21.21 0.39 8.41
N SER A 79 20.96 -0.79 8.98
CA SER A 79 21.86 -1.94 8.89
C SER A 79 21.49 -2.87 7.73
N PRO A 80 22.39 -3.79 7.31
CA PRO A 80 22.05 -4.83 6.33
C PRO A 80 20.81 -5.64 6.72
N MET A 81 20.60 -5.88 8.02
CA MET A 81 19.40 -6.55 8.54
C MET A 81 18.14 -5.70 8.33
N ASP A 82 18.21 -4.38 8.46
CA ASP A 82 17.06 -3.49 8.21
C ASP A 82 16.71 -3.40 6.73
N LYS A 83 17.70 -3.59 5.84
CA LYS A 83 17.48 -3.72 4.40
C LYS A 83 16.76 -5.03 4.09
N ALA A 84 17.27 -6.15 4.60
CA ALA A 84 16.73 -7.49 4.33
C ALA A 84 15.38 -7.75 5.00
N GLY A 85 15.13 -7.12 6.15
CA GLY A 85 13.89 -7.26 6.92
C GLY A 85 12.75 -6.34 6.48
N MET A 86 12.94 -5.52 5.44
CA MET A 86 11.89 -4.63 4.93
C MET A 86 10.76 -5.44 4.29
N ARG A 87 9.50 -5.13 4.62
CA ARG A 87 8.32 -5.84 4.12
C ARG A 87 7.32 -4.90 3.46
N HIS A 88 6.39 -5.44 2.70
CA HIS A 88 5.33 -4.65 2.07
C HIS A 88 4.08 -4.63 2.93
N LEU A 89 3.33 -3.53 2.85
CA LEU A 89 1.98 -3.40 3.37
C LEU A 89 1.19 -2.53 2.39
N VAL A 90 0.06 -3.04 1.90
CA VAL A 90 -0.81 -2.26 1.02
C VAL A 90 -1.77 -1.48 1.88
N LEU A 91 -1.83 -0.16 1.67
CA LEU A 91 -2.75 0.73 2.36
C LEU A 91 -3.63 1.45 1.34
N LEU A 92 -4.94 1.45 1.59
CA LEU A 92 -5.96 2.13 0.78
C LEU A 92 -6.61 3.21 1.63
N ALA A 93 -6.84 4.39 1.06
CA ALA A 93 -7.62 5.44 1.70
C ALA A 93 -9.11 5.13 1.59
N GLU A 94 -9.77 4.86 2.71
CA GLU A 94 -11.22 4.71 2.79
C GLU A 94 -11.91 6.06 2.61
N ASN A 95 -11.31 7.12 3.15
CA ASN A 95 -11.87 8.47 3.21
C ASN A 95 -10.77 9.55 3.14
N GLU A 96 -11.17 10.81 3.30
CA GLU A 96 -10.26 11.96 3.23
C GLU A 96 -9.21 11.97 4.34
N GLU A 97 -9.55 11.49 5.55
CA GLU A 97 -8.57 11.35 6.64
C GLU A 97 -7.51 10.32 6.27
N GLY A 98 -7.92 9.18 5.72
CA GLY A 98 -7.03 8.17 5.17
C GLY A 98 -6.09 8.72 4.09
N TYR A 99 -6.63 9.47 3.14
CA TYR A 99 -5.80 10.10 2.10
C TYR A 99 -4.77 11.06 2.68
N LYS A 100 -5.15 11.90 3.64
CA LYS A 100 -4.22 12.79 4.36
C LYS A 100 -3.15 11.99 5.09
N ASN A 101 -3.52 10.90 5.74
CA ASN A 101 -2.60 10.01 6.44
C ASN A 101 -1.62 9.32 5.49
N LEU A 102 -2.06 8.83 4.33
CA LEU A 102 -1.16 8.32 3.29
C LEU A 102 -0.17 9.39 2.82
N CYS A 103 -0.64 10.62 2.57
CA CYS A 103 0.23 11.73 2.18
C CYS A 103 1.31 12.02 3.23
N GLN A 104 0.93 12.04 4.52
CA GLN A 104 1.87 12.27 5.63
C GLN A 104 2.89 11.13 5.73
N MET A 105 2.44 9.88 5.69
CA MET A 105 3.30 8.71 5.74
C MET A 105 4.28 8.65 4.57
N SER A 106 3.79 8.86 3.34
CA SER A 106 4.61 8.93 2.12
C SER A 106 5.68 10.03 2.22
N SER A 107 5.29 11.23 2.71
CA SER A 107 6.22 12.35 2.90
C SER A 107 7.30 12.04 3.93
N ILE A 108 6.93 11.45 5.07
CA ILE A 108 7.88 11.06 6.12
C ILE A 108 8.79 9.92 5.64
N ALA A 109 8.25 8.96 4.90
CA ALA A 109 9.02 7.86 4.34
C ALA A 109 10.11 8.35 3.38
N GLN A 110 9.81 9.35 2.55
CA GLN A 110 10.76 9.97 1.65
C GLN A 110 11.80 10.85 2.36
N THR A 111 11.37 11.65 3.33
CA THR A 111 12.24 12.67 3.96
C THR A 111 13.07 12.14 5.13
N LYS A 112 12.55 11.15 5.88
CA LYS A 112 13.16 10.64 7.11
C LYS A 112 13.42 9.13 7.06
N GLY A 113 12.50 8.38 6.45
CA GLY A 113 12.53 6.91 6.40
C GLY A 113 13.40 6.31 5.30
N PHE A 114 13.91 7.14 4.38
CA PHE A 114 14.64 6.66 3.22
C PHE A 114 15.95 5.97 3.62
N TYR A 115 16.15 4.80 3.02
CA TYR A 115 17.41 4.07 3.06
C TYR A 115 17.76 3.56 1.65
N TYR A 116 17.18 2.43 1.23
CA TYR A 116 17.18 1.98 -0.17
C TYR A 116 15.83 2.21 -0.84
N LYS A 117 14.77 2.22 -0.02
CA LYS A 117 13.39 2.52 -0.37
C LYS A 117 12.85 3.51 0.69
N PRO A 118 11.81 4.29 0.37
CA PRO A 118 11.12 5.12 1.36
C PRO A 118 10.31 4.22 2.29
N ARG A 119 10.71 4.14 3.57
CA ARG A 119 10.08 3.24 4.55
C ARG A 119 9.22 3.99 5.54
N ILE A 120 8.18 3.35 6.04
CA ILE A 120 7.52 3.69 7.30
C ILE A 120 7.91 2.67 8.39
N ASP A 121 7.54 2.89 9.64
CA ASP A 121 7.67 1.91 10.71
C ASP A 121 6.34 1.78 11.48
N SER A 122 6.27 0.83 12.40
CA SER A 122 5.05 0.54 13.16
C SER A 122 4.59 1.72 14.02
N GLU A 123 5.49 2.59 14.48
CA GLU A 123 5.13 3.79 15.24
C GLU A 123 4.40 4.79 14.33
N LEU A 124 4.97 5.04 13.15
CA LEU A 124 4.35 5.94 12.18
C LEU A 124 3.01 5.40 11.68
N LEU A 125 2.92 4.08 11.44
CA LEU A 125 1.68 3.42 11.04
C LEU A 125 0.60 3.58 12.11
N GLN A 126 0.92 3.35 13.38
CA GLN A 126 -0.01 3.52 14.50
C GLN A 126 -0.54 4.94 14.63
N LYS A 127 0.32 5.94 14.35
CA LYS A 127 -0.06 7.35 14.41
C LYS A 127 -1.01 7.77 13.28
N HIS A 128 -0.94 7.10 12.14
CA HIS A 128 -1.61 7.49 10.89
C HIS A 128 -2.51 6.39 10.32
N CYS A 129 -2.98 5.44 11.12
CA CYS A 129 -3.81 4.32 10.63
C CYS A 129 -5.27 4.70 10.34
N LYS A 130 -5.78 5.80 10.93
CA LYS A 130 -7.20 6.16 10.81
C LYS A 130 -7.61 6.45 9.37
N GLY A 131 -8.79 5.94 8.98
CA GLY A 131 -9.35 6.08 7.64
C GLY A 131 -8.63 5.25 6.57
N LEU A 132 -7.82 4.27 6.97
CA LEU A 132 -7.13 3.37 6.07
C LEU A 132 -7.68 1.95 6.15
N ILE A 133 -7.67 1.28 5.00
CA ILE A 133 -7.83 -0.18 4.89
C ILE A 133 -6.46 -0.75 4.56
N ALA A 134 -6.06 -1.81 5.24
CA ALA A 134 -4.80 -2.49 5.02
C ALA A 134 -5.02 -3.88 4.41
N LEU A 135 -4.17 -4.24 3.44
CA LEU A 135 -4.06 -5.61 2.94
C LEU A 135 -2.70 -6.18 3.36
N SER A 136 -2.68 -7.46 3.73
CA SER A 136 -1.50 -8.24 4.10
C SER A 136 -0.39 -8.31 3.04
N ALA A 137 -0.67 -7.76 1.85
CA ALA A 137 0.22 -7.54 0.71
C ALA A 137 0.60 -8.83 -0.04
N CYS A 138 1.67 -8.75 -0.85
CA CYS A 138 2.18 -9.86 -1.66
C CYS A 138 3.07 -10.83 -0.83
N LEU A 139 3.83 -11.71 -1.49
CA LEU A 139 4.78 -12.62 -0.81
C LEU A 139 5.89 -11.90 -0.02
N HIS A 140 6.11 -10.61 -0.28
CA HIS A 140 7.01 -9.75 0.51
C HIS A 140 6.32 -9.05 1.68
N GLY A 141 5.02 -9.31 1.91
CA GLY A 141 4.30 -8.92 3.11
C GLY A 141 4.84 -9.63 4.35
N GLU A 142 4.67 -9.02 5.52
CA GLU A 142 5.23 -9.55 6.76
C GLU A 142 4.62 -10.91 7.16
N ILE A 143 3.30 -11.06 7.06
CA ILE A 143 2.60 -12.30 7.39
C ILE A 143 2.93 -13.42 6.39
N PRO A 144 2.77 -13.25 5.05
CA PRO A 144 3.14 -14.29 4.10
C PRO A 144 4.59 -14.72 4.23
N HIS A 145 5.51 -13.78 4.48
CA HIS A 145 6.91 -14.09 4.67
C HIS A 145 7.16 -14.96 5.92
N LEU A 146 6.54 -14.64 7.06
CA LEU A 146 6.66 -15.45 8.28
C LEU A 146 6.09 -16.86 8.09
N ILE A 147 4.98 -17.00 7.36
CA ILE A 147 4.41 -18.30 6.99
C ILE A 147 5.40 -19.10 6.15
N LEU A 148 6.02 -18.49 5.13
CA LEU A 148 7.02 -19.15 4.28
C LEU A 148 8.26 -19.61 5.07
N GLU A 149 8.60 -18.90 6.15
CA GLU A 149 9.66 -19.30 7.09
C GLU A 149 9.21 -20.32 8.14
N ASN A 150 7.98 -20.84 8.06
CA ASN A 150 7.34 -21.73 9.03
C ASN A 150 7.24 -21.15 10.45
N LYS A 151 7.23 -19.82 10.59
CA LYS A 151 7.09 -19.10 11.86
C LYS A 151 5.63 -18.76 12.14
N TRP A 152 4.81 -19.79 12.32
CA TRP A 152 3.35 -19.65 12.44
C TRP A 152 2.90 -18.78 13.61
N ASP A 153 3.53 -18.94 14.79
CA ASP A 153 3.18 -18.12 15.97
C ASP A 153 3.43 -16.63 15.70
N ALA A 154 4.59 -16.29 15.13
CA ALA A 154 4.92 -14.92 14.78
C ALA A 154 4.02 -14.36 13.66
N ALA A 155 3.61 -15.20 12.69
CA ALA A 155 2.66 -14.82 11.65
C ALA A 155 1.29 -14.49 12.25
N TYR A 156 0.82 -15.30 13.21
CA TYR A 156 -0.41 -15.07 13.94
C TYR A 156 -0.36 -13.78 14.77
N GLU A 157 0.70 -13.58 15.55
CA GLU A 157 0.91 -12.36 16.33
C GLU A 157 0.91 -11.12 15.42
N LYS A 158 1.49 -11.23 14.22
CA LYS A 158 1.51 -10.12 13.27
C LYS A 158 0.14 -9.85 12.64
N ALA A 159 -0.61 -10.90 12.31
CA ALA A 159 -1.99 -10.76 11.85
C ALA A 159 -2.87 -10.10 12.93
N GLN A 160 -2.74 -10.54 14.17
CA GLN A 160 -3.44 -9.93 15.30
C GLN A 160 -3.06 -8.46 15.50
N PHE A 161 -1.76 -8.12 15.40
CA PHE A 161 -1.32 -6.73 15.48
C PHE A 161 -2.00 -5.84 14.43
N TYR A 162 -2.07 -6.27 13.17
CA TYR A 162 -2.74 -5.49 12.13
C TYR A 162 -4.26 -5.45 12.32
N LEU A 163 -4.87 -6.56 12.74
CA LEU A 163 -6.29 -6.62 13.07
C LEU A 163 -6.67 -5.66 14.21
N ASP A 164 -5.88 -5.63 15.29
CA ASP A 164 -6.09 -4.73 16.43
C ASP A 164 -5.89 -3.27 16.03
N LEU A 165 -4.98 -3.01 15.09
CA LEU A 165 -4.64 -1.67 14.66
C LEU A 165 -5.68 -1.06 13.72
N PHE A 166 -6.16 -1.83 12.75
CA PHE A 166 -7.08 -1.35 11.71
C PHE A 166 -8.54 -1.66 12.03
N GLY A 167 -8.81 -2.81 12.66
CA GLY A 167 -10.15 -3.34 12.92
C GLY A 167 -10.54 -4.46 11.96
N GLU A 168 -11.55 -5.25 12.36
CA GLU A 168 -12.04 -6.43 11.61
C GLU A 168 -12.55 -6.08 10.20
N ASP A 169 -13.08 -4.86 10.02
CA ASP A 169 -13.61 -4.39 8.74
C ASP A 169 -12.57 -3.66 7.87
N HIS A 170 -11.32 -3.56 8.34
CA HIS A 170 -10.28 -2.72 7.72
C HIS A 170 -8.94 -3.45 7.51
N PHE A 171 -8.84 -4.75 7.82
CA PHE A 171 -7.64 -5.56 7.55
C PHE A 171 -7.99 -6.86 6.80
N PHE A 172 -7.31 -7.11 5.66
CA PHE A 172 -7.59 -8.23 4.76
C PHE A 172 -6.35 -8.97 4.23
#